data_AF-Q8WCV6-F1
#
_entry.id   AF-Q8WCV6-F1
#
_cell.length_a   1.000
_cell.length_b   1.000
_cell.length_c   1.000
_cell.angle_alpha   90.00
_cell.angle_beta   90.00
_cell.angle_gamma   90.00
#
_symmetry.space_group_name_H-M   'P 1'
#
loop_
_entity.id
_entity.type
_entity.pdbx_description
1 polymer ?
#
loop_
_entity_poly.entity_id
_entity_poly.type
_entity_poly.pdbx_seq_one_letter_code
_entity_poly.pdbx_strand_id
1 'polypeptide(L)' 'VPGRLNQTALFIKREGLYYGQCSEICGMNHGFMPIVIEAVSLPNYVTWLSNKFETY' A
#
# COMPACT_ATOMS: atom_id res chain seq x y z
N VAL A 1 5.95 -14.17 5.86
CA VAL A 1 6.38 -15.35 6.63
C VAL A 1 6.99 -14.86 7.93
N PRO A 2 6.51 -15.30 9.11
CA PRO A 2 7.05 -14.88 10.39
C PRO A 2 8.56 -15.16 10.48
N GLY A 3 9.34 -14.22 11.00
CA GLY A 3 10.80 -14.36 11.14
C GLY A 3 11.62 -14.17 9.86
N ARG A 4 11.00 -13.79 8.73
CA ARG A 4 11.69 -13.52 7.46
C ARG A 4 11.26 -12.18 6.86
N LEU A 5 12.22 -11.37 6.44
CA LEU A 5 11.99 -10.19 5.60
C LEU A 5 11.98 -10.60 4.13
N ASN A 6 10.88 -10.34 3.43
CA ASN A 6 10.75 -10.55 1.99
C ASN A 6 10.63 -9.18 1.30
N GLN A 7 11.14 -9.07 0.08
CA GLN A 7 11.09 -7.84 -0.72
C GLN A 7 10.41 -8.11 -2.07
N THR A 8 9.67 -7.13 -2.57
CA THR A 8 9.14 -7.10 -3.93
C THR A 8 9.19 -5.65 -4.43
N ALA A 9 9.38 -5.47 -5.72
CA ALA A 9 9.41 -4.15 -6.36
C ALA A 9 8.17 -3.96 -7.22
N LEU A 10 7.65 -2.73 -7.24
CA LEU A 10 6.49 -2.34 -8.04
C LEU A 10 6.84 -1.09 -8.84
N PHE A 11 6.45 -1.06 -10.10
CA PHE A 11 6.51 0.13 -10.94
C PHE A 11 5.12 0.39 -11.53
N ILE A 12 4.48 1.48 -11.12
CA ILE A 12 3.13 1.84 -11.53
C ILE A 12 3.19 2.86 -12.66
N LYS A 13 2.63 2.52 -13.81
CA LYS A 13 2.69 3.36 -15.03
C LYS A 13 1.61 4.44 -15.11
N ARG A 14 0.54 4.32 -14.34
CA ARG A 14 -0.64 5.19 -14.42
C ARG A 14 -1.11 5.53 -13.01
N GLU A 15 -1.59 6.75 -12.82
CA GLU A 15 -2.23 7.14 -11.57
C GLU A 15 -3.55 6.39 -11.39
N GLY A 16 -3.95 6.14 -10.14
CA GLY A 16 -5.19 5.46 -9.80
C GLY A 16 -5.11 4.60 -8.54
N LEU A 17 -6.23 3.92 -8.25
CA LEU A 17 -6.37 2.99 -7.13
C LEU A 17 -6.17 1.54 -7.60
N TYR A 18 -5.32 0.82 -6.88
CA TYR A 18 -5.00 -0.58 -7.12
C TYR A 18 -5.37 -1.41 -5.89
N TYR A 19 -6.18 -2.44 -6.10
CA TYR A 19 -6.73 -3.28 -5.03
C TYR A 19 -6.09 -4.66 -5.03
N GLY A 20 -5.73 -5.12 -3.84
CA GLY A 20 -5.23 -6.47 -3.57
C GLY A 20 -5.98 -7.10 -2.41
N GLN A 21 -5.84 -8.42 -2.31
CA GLN A 21 -6.34 -9.21 -1.18
C GLN A 21 -5.18 -10.03 -0.63
N CYS A 22 -5.27 -10.43 0.64
CA CYS A 22 -4.34 -11.42 1.17
C CYS A 22 -4.45 -12.71 0.35
N SER A 23 -3.30 -13.28 -0.03
CA SER A 23 -3.25 -14.48 -0.88
C SER A 23 -2.84 -15.74 -0.12
N GLU A 24 -2.72 -15.68 1.21
CA GLU A 24 -2.37 -16.81 2.07
C GLU A 24 -3.38 -16.90 3.21
N ILE A 25 -4.02 -18.06 3.38
CA ILE A 25 -5.05 -18.23 4.41
C ILE A 25 -4.43 -18.08 5.80
N CYS A 26 -4.91 -17.10 6.58
CA CYS A 26 -4.30 -16.75 7.86
C CYS A 26 -5.29 -16.73 9.05
N GLY A 27 -6.53 -17.17 8.84
CA GLY A 27 -7.55 -17.28 9.88
C GLY A 27 -8.95 -16.90 9.42
N MET A 28 -9.88 -16.81 10.37
CA MET A 28 -11.31 -16.57 10.12
C MET A 28 -11.59 -15.29 9.31
N ASN A 29 -10.79 -14.25 9.53
CA ASN A 29 -10.98 -12.95 8.87
C ASN A 29 -10.16 -12.80 7.58
N HIS A 30 -9.68 -13.91 7.00
CA HIS A 30 -8.79 -13.86 5.83
C HIS A 30 -9.36 -13.02 4.66
N GLY A 31 -10.66 -13.06 4.43
CA GLY A 31 -11.32 -12.27 3.38
C GLY A 31 -11.58 -10.80 3.72
N PHE A 32 -11.30 -10.35 4.95
CA PHE A 32 -11.64 -9.00 5.44
C PHE A 32 -10.42 -8.11 5.68
N MET A 33 -9.34 -8.34 4.93
CA MET A 33 -8.12 -7.53 4.99
C MET A 33 -7.66 -7.11 3.58
N PRO A 34 -8.38 -6.16 2.95
CA PRO A 34 -7.99 -5.63 1.66
C PRO A 34 -6.70 -4.81 1.75
N ILE A 35 -5.94 -4.78 0.66
CA ILE A 35 -4.78 -3.90 0.48
C ILE A 35 -5.14 -2.90 -0.62
N VAL A 36 -4.87 -1.61 -0.38
CA VAL A 36 -5.10 -0.54 -1.36
C VAL A 36 -3.79 0.22 -1.57
N ILE A 37 -3.44 0.44 -2.83
CA ILE A 37 -2.34 1.30 -3.24
C ILE A 37 -2.93 2.43 -4.07
N GLU A 38 -2.68 3.67 -3.64
CA GLU A 38 -2.99 4.86 -4.41
C GLU A 38 -1.73 5.36 -5.11
N ALA A 39 -1.73 5.36 -6.43
CA ALA A 39 -0.68 5.92 -7.24
C ALA A 39 -1.08 7.34 -7.66
N VAL A 40 -0.26 8.32 -7.27
CA VAL A 40 -0.49 9.74 -7.54
C VAL A 40 0.73 10.35 -8.23
N SER A 41 0.53 11.53 -8.81
CA SER A 41 1.63 12.36 -9.30
C SER A 41 2.63 12.71 -8.19
N LEU A 42 3.90 12.94 -8.56
CA LEU A 42 4.94 13.34 -7.61
C LEU A 42 4.58 14.60 -6.81
N PRO A 43 4.03 15.69 -7.41
CA PRO A 43 3.60 16.86 -6.64
C PRO A 43 2.56 16.52 -5.55
N ASN A 44 1.56 15.69 -5.88
CA ASN A 44 0.54 15.29 -4.92
C ASN A 44 1.14 14.45 -3.77
N TYR A 45 2.08 13.57 -4.09
CA TYR A 45 2.80 12.78 -3.09
C TYR A 45 3.61 13.65 -2.12
N VAL A 46 4.35 14.63 -2.64
CA VAL A 46 5.15 15.55 -1.81
C VAL A 46 4.25 16.38 -0.90
N THR A 47 3.17 16.95 -1.43
CA THR A 47 2.19 17.70 -0.63
C THR A 47 1.58 16.85 0.48
N TRP A 48 1.18 15.62 0.15
CA TRP A 48 0.66 14.68 1.15
C TRP A 48 1.69 14.40 2.26
N LEU A 49 2.95 14.19 1.88
CA LEU A 49 4.03 13.90 2.81
C LEU A 49 4.29 15.08 3.76
N SER A 50 4.37 16.31 3.23
CA SER A 50 4.53 17.53 4.04
C SER A 50 3.40 17.69 5.04
N ASN A 51 2.15 17.54 4.60
CA ASN A 51 0.99 17.64 5.48
C ASN A 51 1.02 16.58 6.60
N LYS A 52 1.51 15.36 6.31
CA LYS A 52 1.67 14.34 7.34
C LYS A 52 2.67 14.76 8.40
N PHE A 53 3.84 15.28 8.01
CA PHE A 53 4.86 15.73 8.96
C PHE A 53 4.43 16.93 9.79
N GLU A 54 3.65 17.86 9.22
CA GLU A 54 3.12 19.02 9.96
C GLU A 54 2.05 18.64 11.00
N THR A 55 1.39 17.50 10.82
CA THR A 55 0.37 16.99 11.76
C THR A 55 0.93 16.16 12.92
N TYR A 56 2.26 16.07 13.05
CA TYR A 56 2.95 15.40 14.16
C TYR A 56 3.70 16.38 15.05
#